data_AF-A0A8K9UU96-F1
#
_entry.id   AF-A0A8K9UU96-F1
#
_cell.length_a   1.000
_cell.length_b   1.000
_cell.length_c   1.000
_cell.angle_alpha   90.00
_cell.angle_beta   90.00
_cell.angle_gamma   90.00
#
_symmetry.space_group_name_H-M   'P 1'
#
loop_
_entity.id
_entity.type
_entity.pdbx_description
1 polymer ?
#
loop_
_entity_poly.entity_id
_entity_poly.type
_entity_poly.pdbx_seq_one_letter_code
_entity_poly.pdbx_strand_id
1 'polypeptide(L)'
;MSDPRNHVFICTSPIKHYIHCPGEKYAWIEKHLGYDFLDQIILTRDKTVVTGDSSVCSKYLTVRLIYKQPNPSWEHILFTACHNKHILPSSSHRRLLSWADDWRGILENKRL
;
A
#
# COMPACT_ATOMS: atom_id res chain seq x y z
N MET A 1 -7.12 15.61 -10.64
CA MET A 1 -8.12 16.11 -9.68
C MET A 1 -8.60 14.95 -8.83
N SER A 2 -8.25 14.97 -7.55
CA SER A 2 -8.64 13.99 -6.53
C SER A 2 -10.14 14.08 -6.26
N ASP A 3 -10.82 12.92 -6.20
CA ASP A 3 -12.17 12.82 -5.63
C ASP A 3 -12.07 13.20 -4.15
N PRO A 4 -12.80 14.23 -3.66
CA PRO A 4 -12.72 14.69 -2.28
C PRO A 4 -13.11 13.63 -1.24
N ARG A 5 -13.65 12.48 -1.67
CA ARG A 5 -14.01 11.35 -0.80
C ARG A 5 -12.90 10.31 -0.64
N ASN A 6 -11.82 10.39 -1.42
CA ASN A 6 -10.74 9.40 -1.39
C ASN A 6 -9.48 10.00 -0.76
N HIS A 7 -9.16 9.59 0.47
CA HIS A 7 -7.91 9.94 1.13
C HIS A 7 -6.81 8.93 0.77
N VAL A 8 -5.71 9.41 0.19
CA VAL A 8 -4.58 8.58 -0.24
C VAL A 8 -3.40 8.81 0.68
N PHE A 9 -2.77 7.73 1.13
CA PHE A 9 -1.55 7.78 1.92
C PHE A 9 -0.47 6.87 1.32
N ILE A 10 0.78 7.34 1.30
CA ILE A 10 1.95 6.54 0.97
C ILE A 10 2.44 5.89 2.27
N CYS A 11 1.96 4.67 2.52
CA CYS A 11 2.41 3.86 3.64
C CYS A 11 3.62 3.01 3.24
N THR A 12 4.83 3.38 3.68
CA THR A 12 6.09 2.71 3.34
C THR A 12 6.89 2.32 4.58
N SER A 13 7.72 1.28 4.46
CA SER A 13 8.60 0.84 5.54
C SER A 13 10.04 1.28 5.29
N PRO A 14 10.75 1.82 6.29
CA PRO A 14 12.18 2.06 6.17
C PRO A 14 12.94 0.74 6.26
N ILE A 15 14.12 0.65 5.65
CA ILE A 15 15.05 -0.48 5.89
C ILE A 15 15.72 -0.34 7.27
N LYS A 16 16.32 -1.41 7.78
CA LYS A 16 17.01 -1.38 9.09
C LYS A 16 18.24 -0.47 9.09
N HIS A 17 18.98 -0.45 7.98
CA HIS A 17 20.11 0.46 7.79
C HIS A 17 19.58 1.84 7.37
N TYR A 18 19.02 2.56 8.34
CA TYR A 18 18.09 3.66 8.09
C TYR A 18 18.75 4.99 7.72
N ILE A 19 20.07 5.15 7.84
CA ILE A 19 20.73 6.47 7.78
C ILE A 19 20.31 7.31 6.56
N HIS A 20 20.16 6.68 5.39
CA HIS A 20 19.79 7.38 4.16
C HIS A 20 18.33 7.15 3.73
N CYS A 21 17.68 6.09 4.24
CA CYS A 21 16.43 5.60 3.66
C CYS A 21 15.19 6.51 3.88
N PRO A 22 14.91 7.04 5.08
CA PRO A 22 13.77 7.93 5.28
C PRO A 22 13.89 9.19 4.44
N GLY A 23 15.01 9.93 4.54
CA GLY A 23 15.19 11.19 3.83
C GLY A 23 15.06 11.05 2.32
N GLU A 24 15.67 10.02 1.73
CA GLU A 24 15.55 9.74 0.31
C GLU A 24 14.11 9.42 -0.13
N LYS A 25 13.30 8.78 0.73
CA LYS A 25 11.88 8.53 0.44
C LYS A 25 11.07 9.83 0.40
N TYR A 26 11.31 10.76 1.33
CA TYR A 26 10.66 12.07 1.32
C TYR A 26 11.06 12.85 0.05
N ALA A 27 12.36 12.93 -0.24
CA ALA A 27 12.86 13.63 -1.42
C ALA A 27 12.33 13.03 -2.74
N TRP A 28 12.19 11.70 -2.82
CA TRP A 28 11.60 11.04 -3.99
C TRP A 28 10.12 11.42 -4.17
N ILE A 29 9.36 11.45 -3.06
CA ILE A 29 7.93 11.79 -3.11
C ILE A 29 7.74 13.25 -3.50
N GLU A 30 8.48 14.17 -2.89
CA GLU A 30 8.46 15.59 -3.27
C GLU A 30 8.77 15.78 -4.77
N LYS A 31 9.81 15.11 -5.27
CA LYS A 31 10.24 15.19 -6.67
C LYS A 31 9.19 14.70 -7.66
N HIS A 32 8.46 13.63 -7.33
CA HIS A 32 7.59 12.94 -8.29
C HIS A 32 6.09 13.23 -8.09
N LEU A 33 5.67 13.61 -6.90
CA LEU A 33 4.26 13.83 -6.53
C LEU A 33 4.01 15.25 -6.00
N GLY A 34 5.07 16.02 -5.73
CA GLY A 34 4.98 17.39 -5.23
C GLY A 34 5.06 17.49 -3.71
N TYR A 35 5.34 18.70 -3.23
CA TYR A 35 5.53 19.01 -1.81
C TYR A 35 4.28 18.71 -0.97
N ASP A 36 3.09 19.00 -1.49
CA ASP A 36 1.80 18.76 -0.80
C ASP A 36 1.55 17.27 -0.50
N PHE A 37 2.25 16.36 -1.20
CA PHE A 37 2.13 14.93 -0.98
C PHE A 37 2.96 14.44 0.22
N LEU A 38 3.81 15.30 0.81
CA LEU A 38 4.59 14.96 2.00
C LEU A 38 3.70 14.74 3.23
N ASP A 39 2.58 15.46 3.33
CA ASP A 39 1.58 15.29 4.41
C ASP A 39 0.85 13.94 4.35
N GLN A 40 0.96 13.23 3.22
CA GLN A 40 0.31 11.95 2.97
C GLN A 40 1.25 10.76 3.22
N ILE A 41 2.43 10.96 3.82
CA ILE A 41 3.42 9.90 4.07
C ILE A 41 3.21 9.26 5.45
N ILE A 42 3.11 7.93 5.48
CA ILE A 42 3.15 7.14 6.71
C ILE A 42 4.38 6.22 6.66
N LEU A 43 5.41 6.55 7.46
CA LEU A 43 6.62 5.74 7.56
C LEU A 43 6.50 4.75 8.73
N THR A 44 6.24 3.48 8.45
CA THR A 44 6.09 2.45 9.50
C THR A 44 6.66 1.10 9.08
N ARG A 45 7.29 0.40 10.03
CA ARG A 45 7.71 -1.00 9.86
C ARG A 45 6.54 -1.98 9.97
N ASP A 46 5.46 -1.55 10.63
CA ASP A 46 4.26 -2.34 10.82
C ASP A 46 3.06 -1.58 10.22
N LYS A 47 2.62 -2.02 9.05
CA LYS A 47 1.48 -1.39 8.36
C LYS A 47 0.13 -1.84 8.94
N THR A 48 0.13 -2.84 9.79
CA THR A 48 -1.08 -3.48 10.33
C THR A 48 -1.75 -2.63 11.40
N VAL A 49 -1.00 -1.69 11.99
CA VAL A 49 -1.50 -0.67 12.93
C VAL A 49 -2.04 0.58 12.23
N VAL A 50 -1.90 0.69 10.90
CA VAL A 50 -2.44 1.82 10.13
C VAL A 50 -3.87 1.49 9.73
N THR A 51 -4.81 2.37 10.05
CA THR A 51 -6.22 2.23 9.69
C THR A 51 -6.48 2.77 8.28
N GLY A 52 -7.37 2.11 7.56
CA GLY A 52 -7.82 2.46 6.22
C GLY A 52 -8.68 1.36 5.62
N ASP A 53 -9.23 1.59 4.42
CA ASP A 53 -10.14 0.64 3.75
C ASP A 53 -9.41 -0.37 2.88
N SER A 54 -8.30 0.04 2.27
CA SER A 54 -7.56 -0.76 1.30
C SER A 54 -6.07 -0.45 1.33
N SER A 55 -5.25 -1.48 1.12
CA SER A 55 -3.80 -1.38 1.01
C SER A 55 -3.32 -2.10 -0.24
N VAL A 56 -2.76 -1.35 -1.19
CA VAL A 56 -2.14 -1.90 -2.39
C VAL A 56 -0.65 -2.12 -2.12
N CYS A 57 -0.22 -3.38 -2.03
CA CYS A 57 1.17 -3.70 -1.71
C CYS A 57 1.69 -4.89 -2.50
N SER A 58 2.95 -4.84 -2.94
CA SER A 58 3.61 -5.96 -3.64
C SER A 58 4.18 -7.01 -2.69
N LYS A 59 4.15 -6.76 -1.38
CA LYS A 59 4.55 -7.73 -0.37
C LYS A 59 3.42 -8.74 -0.23
N TYR A 60 3.70 -10.00 -0.52
CA TYR A 60 2.74 -11.06 -0.24
C TYR A 60 2.60 -11.22 1.27
N LEU A 61 1.40 -10.98 1.78
CA LEU A 61 1.08 -11.11 3.20
C LEU A 61 0.16 -12.32 3.37
N THR A 62 0.70 -13.47 3.73
CA THR A 62 -0.12 -14.58 4.24
C THR A 62 -0.51 -14.27 5.69
N VAL A 63 -1.81 -14.40 5.98
CA VAL A 63 -2.50 -14.07 7.25
C VAL A 63 -1.78 -14.57 8.51
N ARG A 64 -0.90 -15.59 8.41
CA ARG A 64 -0.21 -16.19 9.57
C ARG A 64 1.24 -15.77 9.83
N LEU A 65 1.94 -15.07 8.93
CA LEU A 65 3.40 -14.93 9.06
C LEU A 65 3.91 -13.51 9.39
N ILE A 66 3.10 -12.46 9.27
CA ILE A 66 3.63 -11.09 9.26
C ILE A 66 2.81 -10.10 10.11
N TYR A 67 1.55 -10.41 10.40
CA TYR A 67 0.69 -9.46 11.08
C TYR A 67 0.90 -9.47 12.60
N LYS A 68 1.29 -8.33 13.19
CA LYS A 68 1.17 -8.14 14.65
C LYS A 68 -0.28 -7.91 15.05
N GLN A 69 -1.08 -7.29 14.18
CA GLN A 69 -2.54 -7.16 14.33
C GLN A 69 -3.28 -8.24 13.53
N PRO A 70 -3.97 -9.20 14.16
CA PRO A 70 -4.57 -10.34 13.47
C PRO A 70 -5.65 -9.93 12.45
N ASN A 71 -6.29 -8.77 12.65
CA ASN A 71 -7.37 -8.24 11.82
C ASN A 71 -7.07 -6.78 11.43
N PRO A 72 -6.22 -6.51 10.43
CA PRO A 72 -6.04 -5.16 9.92
C PRO A 72 -7.38 -4.62 9.39
N SER A 73 -7.64 -3.32 9.54
CA SER A 73 -8.90 -2.72 9.08
C SER A 73 -9.05 -2.73 7.55
N TRP A 74 -7.92 -2.74 6.85
CA TRP A 74 -7.87 -2.62 5.40
C TRP A 74 -7.86 -3.99 4.72
N GLU A 75 -8.48 -4.03 3.55
CA GLU A 75 -8.32 -5.16 2.65
C GLU A 75 -6.97 -5.09 1.93
N HIS A 76 -6.24 -6.21 1.90
CA HIS A 76 -4.99 -6.31 1.18
C HIS A 76 -5.22 -6.61 -0.30
N ILE A 77 -4.85 -5.67 -1.18
CA ILE A 77 -4.83 -5.86 -2.63
C ILE A 77 -3.38 -6.11 -3.05
N LEU A 78 -3.10 -7.32 -3.52
CA LEU A 78 -1.76 -7.72 -3.90
C LEU A 78 -1.38 -7.08 -5.24
N PHE A 79 -0.37 -6.20 -5.24
CA PHE A 79 0.18 -5.65 -6.47
C PHE A 79 1.19 -6.62 -7.10
N THR A 80 1.05 -6.90 -8.39
CA THR A 80 1.93 -7.85 -9.06
C THR A 80 3.33 -7.27 -9.25
N ALA A 81 4.35 -8.02 -8.81
CA ALA A 81 5.75 -7.71 -8.95
C ALA A 81 6.53 -8.98 -9.31
N CYS A 82 7.75 -8.84 -9.83
CA CYS A 82 8.57 -9.97 -10.32
C CYS A 82 8.67 -11.14 -9.32
N HIS A 83 8.81 -10.84 -8.03
CA HIS A 83 8.97 -11.82 -6.96
C HIS A 83 7.66 -12.49 -6.50
N ASN A 84 6.48 -12.03 -6.95
CA ASN A 84 5.18 -12.57 -6.49
C ASN A 84 4.26 -13.07 -7.62
N LYS A 85 4.73 -13.06 -8.88
CA LYS A 85 3.96 -13.49 -10.06
C LYS A 85 3.52 -14.95 -10.00
N HIS A 86 4.31 -15.80 -9.38
CA HIS A 86 4.05 -17.24 -9.25
C HIS A 86 3.00 -17.57 -8.19
N ILE A 87 2.59 -16.59 -7.38
CA ILE A 87 1.65 -16.81 -6.29
C ILE A 87 0.23 -16.82 -6.86
N LEU A 88 -0.42 -17.97 -6.79
CA LEU A 88 -1.77 -18.14 -7.31
C LEU A 88 -2.76 -17.26 -6.54
N PRO A 89 -3.71 -16.59 -7.24
CA PRO A 89 -4.80 -15.90 -6.59
C PRO A 89 -5.61 -16.91 -5.76
N SER A 90 -5.87 -16.59 -4.50
CA SER A 90 -6.91 -17.28 -3.74
C SER A 90 -8.20 -16.49 -3.85
N SER A 91 -9.35 -17.15 -3.70
CA SER A 91 -10.67 -16.51 -3.76
C SER A 91 -10.86 -15.38 -2.75
N SER A 92 -10.05 -15.33 -1.70
CA SER A 92 -10.09 -14.31 -0.64
C SER A 92 -9.13 -13.13 -0.83
N HIS A 93 -8.25 -13.14 -1.84
CA HIS A 93 -7.24 -12.09 -2.02
C HIS A 93 -7.32 -11.47 -3.42
N ARG A 94 -7.73 -10.20 -3.49
CA ARG A 94 -7.72 -9.43 -4.74
C ARG A 94 -6.30 -9.11 -5.18
N ARG A 95 -6.07 -9.04 -6.49
CA ARG A 95 -4.78 -8.76 -7.11
C ARG A 95 -4.93 -7.68 -8.18
N LEU A 96 -4.02 -6.71 -8.16
CA LEU A 96 -3.84 -5.71 -9.21
C LEU A 96 -2.59 -6.11 -10.03
N LEU A 97 -2.70 -6.30 -11.34
CA LEU A 97 -1.58 -6.74 -12.18
C LEU A 97 -0.68 -5.57 -12.55
N SER A 98 -1.27 -4.42 -12.84
CA SER A 98 -0.58 -3.20 -13.20
C SER A 98 -1.40 -1.95 -12.88
N TRP A 99 -0.78 -0.78 -12.93
CA TRP A 99 -1.50 0.50 -12.84
C TRP A 99 -2.35 0.82 -14.09
N ALA A 100 -2.21 0.06 -15.19
CA ALA A 100 -3.06 0.17 -16.36
C ALA A 100 -4.39 -0.59 -16.22
N ASP A 101 -4.51 -1.44 -15.20
CA ASP A 101 -5.74 -2.17 -14.90
C ASP A 101 -6.76 -1.26 -14.20
N ASP A 102 -7.99 -1.77 -14.03
CA ASP A 102 -9.08 -1.05 -13.37
C ASP A 102 -8.93 -0.98 -11.84
N TRP A 103 -7.94 -0.22 -11.38
CA TRP A 103 -7.75 0.07 -9.96
C TRP A 103 -8.92 0.90 -9.38
N ARG A 104 -9.65 1.65 -10.21
CA ARG A 104 -10.81 2.43 -9.77
C ARG A 104 -11.96 1.53 -9.37
N GLY A 105 -12.35 0.57 -10.22
CA GLY A 105 -13.39 -0.40 -9.90
C GLY A 105 -13.06 -1.24 -8.65
N ILE A 106 -11.76 -1.53 -8.42
CA ILE A 106 -11.32 -2.19 -7.18
C ILE A 106 -11.59 -1.34 -5.94
N LEU A 107 -11.37 -0.01 -6.01
CA LEU A 107 -11.63 0.91 -4.90
C LEU A 107 -13.13 1.23 -4.73
N GLU A 108 -13.90 1.32 -5.81
CA GLU A 108 -15.31 1.69 -5.77
C GLU A 108 -16.19 0.65 -5.07
N ASN A 109 -15.81 -0.63 -5.10
CA ASN A 109 -16.50 -1.71 -4.37
C ASN A 109 -16.49 -1.57 -2.84
N LYS A 110 -15.84 -0.54 -2.29
CA LYS A 110 -15.82 -0.20 -0.85
C LYS A 110 -16.69 1.00 -0.49
N ARG A 111 -17.29 1.68 -1.48
CA ARG A 111 -18.24 2.78 -1.24
C ARG A 111 -19.57 2.18 -0.76
N LEU A 112 -19.75 2.11 0.55
CA LEU A 112 -21.07 2.01 1.19
C LEU A 112 -21.72 3.39 1.27
#